data_AF-A0A167E755-F1
#
_entry.id   AF-A0A167E755-F1
#
_cell.length_a   1.000
_cell.length_b   1.000
_cell.length_c   1.000
_cell.angle_alpha   90.00
_cell.angle_beta   90.00
_cell.angle_gamma   90.00
#
_symmetry.space_group_name_H-M   'P 1'
#
loop_
_entity.id
_entity.type
_entity.pdbx_description
1 polymer ?
#
loop_
_entity_poly.entity_id
_entity_poly.type
_entity_poly.pdbx_seq_one_letter_code
_entity_poly.pdbx_strand_id
1 'polypeptide(L)'
;MRYRNAPKGFKVSHWRHLYDACICSIDEVKHISGNAVFVVFDAEPWAGDNAKASEIGISMLKVPDCRNVTILPTTLAESALDYGIETHRIQIIEMERDKKIEAHRFGQEHRVSCIDVEQHVMGLVDSYREKMASASEQIILVGFDLQFEFKLISTIYTRLTNYFTSWLDVQELSRRASRVDKPGLSETLKACGFGLEDSTDLHSLNGRHNAATDTVRAAAVLHCLLARDDYQELQIATSDRNTSIQSRKRRGQPSNNPEDRKLWSGARPKPKELYPYTARVKRSTGDILDPKSLLDAFAEYNPVAVGAAKQSTNRYGWVCLPSLALLDQFLQRVNGAEHPQGGEWMAVSDYDPDIIPAKDMRELKERLHAKADEKREQRRLKRLAHETVAPREEA
;
A
#
# COMPACT_ATOMS: atom_id res chain seq x y z
N MET A 1 13.06 -10.47 -6.88
CA MET A 1 12.66 -9.07 -7.13
C MET A 1 11.17 -8.98 -7.32
N ARG A 2 10.50 -8.32 -6.36
CA ARG A 2 9.05 -8.05 -6.37
C ARG A 2 8.56 -7.35 -7.65
N TYR A 3 9.46 -6.64 -8.35
CA TYR A 3 9.19 -5.91 -9.59
C TYR A 3 9.74 -6.60 -10.85
N ARG A 4 10.04 -7.91 -10.86
CA ARG A 4 10.45 -8.57 -12.13
C ARG A 4 9.32 -8.70 -13.16
N ASN A 5 8.08 -8.76 -12.69
CA ASN A 5 6.89 -8.74 -13.52
C ASN A 5 6.18 -7.41 -13.27
N ALA A 6 5.98 -6.60 -14.32
CA ALA A 6 5.31 -5.30 -14.22
C ALA A 6 4.07 -5.41 -13.30
N PRO A 7 4.03 -4.70 -12.16
CA PRO A 7 2.93 -4.86 -11.22
C PRO A 7 1.60 -4.48 -11.90
N LYS A 8 0.53 -5.21 -11.60
CA LYS A 8 -0.79 -4.96 -12.20
C LYS A 8 -1.18 -3.48 -12.02
N GLY A 9 -1.36 -2.77 -13.14
CA GLY A 9 -1.74 -1.35 -13.17
C GLY A 9 -0.60 -0.38 -13.45
N PHE A 10 0.65 -0.85 -13.54
CA PHE A 10 1.80 0.01 -13.87
C PHE A 10 1.89 0.18 -15.39
N LYS A 11 1.86 1.44 -15.85
CA LYS A 11 2.12 1.76 -17.27
C LYS A 11 3.63 1.98 -17.44
N VAL A 12 4.36 0.91 -17.72
CA VAL A 12 5.84 0.95 -17.80
C VAL A 12 6.35 1.49 -19.14
N SER A 13 5.50 1.59 -20.17
CA SER A 13 5.94 1.87 -21.55
C SER A 13 6.75 3.16 -21.74
N HIS A 14 6.44 4.22 -20.99
CA HIS A 14 7.09 5.53 -21.14
C HIS A 14 8.28 5.74 -20.18
N TRP A 15 8.54 4.80 -19.28
CA TRP A 15 9.67 4.88 -18.33
C TRP A 15 10.38 3.54 -18.18
N ARG A 16 10.31 2.72 -19.22
CA ARG A 16 10.90 1.39 -19.26
C ARG A 16 12.42 1.44 -19.05
N HIS A 17 13.07 2.49 -19.55
CA HIS A 17 14.50 2.72 -19.36
C HIS A 17 14.85 2.78 -17.86
N LEU A 18 14.10 3.53 -17.07
CA LEU A 18 14.31 3.61 -15.62
C LEU A 18 13.93 2.30 -14.95
N TYR A 19 12.79 1.70 -15.31
CA TYR A 19 12.34 0.44 -14.73
C TYR A 19 13.39 -0.69 -14.88
N ASP A 20 13.98 -0.81 -16.07
CA ASP A 20 14.99 -1.81 -16.38
C ASP A 20 16.35 -1.47 -15.74
N ALA A 21 16.63 -0.21 -15.40
CA ALA A 21 17.82 0.26 -14.67
C ALA A 21 17.72 0.06 -13.13
N CYS A 22 17.29 -1.13 -12.71
CA CYS A 22 17.19 -1.50 -11.30
C CYS A 22 18.55 -1.95 -10.73
N ILE A 23 18.98 -1.32 -9.64
CA ILE A 23 20.14 -1.77 -8.86
C ILE A 23 19.68 -2.86 -7.90
N CYS A 24 20.30 -4.03 -8.02
CA CYS A 24 19.75 -5.25 -7.46
C CYS A 24 20.56 -5.80 -6.29
N SER A 25 21.80 -5.35 -6.09
CA SER A 25 22.75 -5.92 -5.14
C SER A 25 23.52 -4.83 -4.39
N ILE A 26 23.98 -5.16 -3.19
CA ILE A 26 24.83 -4.27 -2.40
C ILE A 26 26.16 -4.00 -3.13
N ASP A 27 26.70 -4.98 -3.85
CA ASP A 27 27.93 -4.83 -4.64
C ASP A 27 27.79 -3.78 -5.76
N GLU A 28 26.66 -3.79 -6.48
CA GLU A 28 26.37 -2.75 -7.46
C GLU A 28 26.29 -1.37 -6.81
N VAL A 29 25.65 -1.25 -5.64
CA VAL A 29 25.58 0.01 -4.88
C VAL A 29 26.98 0.48 -4.48
N LYS A 30 27.82 -0.42 -3.95
CA LYS A 30 29.22 -0.12 -3.58
C LYS A 30 30.07 0.30 -4.79
N HIS A 31 29.78 -0.22 -5.98
CA HIS A 31 30.51 0.11 -7.21
C HIS A 31 30.18 1.52 -7.72
N ILE A 32 28.92 1.94 -7.62
CA ILE A 32 28.44 3.23 -8.16
C ILE A 32 28.46 4.37 -7.14
N SER A 33 28.60 4.06 -5.83
CA SER A 33 28.47 5.05 -4.75
C SER A 33 29.41 6.25 -4.88
N GLY A 34 30.62 6.06 -5.43
CA GLY A 34 31.60 7.11 -5.62
C GLY A 34 31.24 8.17 -6.67
N ASN A 35 30.28 7.89 -7.56
CA ASN A 35 29.89 8.79 -8.66
C ASN A 35 28.36 8.93 -8.81
N ALA A 36 27.63 8.76 -7.71
CA ALA A 36 26.17 8.84 -7.70
C ALA A 36 25.66 9.71 -6.55
N VAL A 37 24.56 10.42 -6.81
CA VAL A 37 23.72 11.02 -5.77
C VAL A 37 22.53 10.11 -5.54
N PHE A 38 22.32 9.72 -4.29
CA PHE A 38 21.18 8.91 -3.88
C PHE A 38 20.08 9.84 -3.41
N VAL A 39 18.90 9.72 -4.02
CA VAL A 39 17.72 10.49 -3.70
C VAL A 39 16.71 9.53 -3.10
N VAL A 40 16.66 9.49 -1.77
CA VAL A 40 15.69 8.68 -1.03
C VAL A 40 14.35 9.40 -1.05
N PHE A 41 13.32 8.71 -1.52
CA PHE A 41 12.02 9.26 -1.81
C PHE A 41 10.96 8.41 -1.10
N ASP A 42 10.06 9.09 -0.40
CA ASP A 42 8.91 8.48 0.25
C ASP A 42 7.71 9.42 0.06
N ALA A 43 6.51 8.85 -0.07
CA ALA A 43 5.30 9.64 -0.24
C ALA A 43 4.13 9.12 0.56
N GLU A 44 3.38 10.06 1.12
CA GLU A 44 2.20 9.74 1.91
C GLU A 44 0.93 10.02 1.11
N PRO A 45 0.01 9.04 0.98
CA PRO A 45 -1.17 9.18 0.12
C PRO A 45 -2.17 10.19 0.69
N TRP A 46 -2.81 10.94 -0.21
CA TRP A 46 -3.92 11.83 0.14
C TRP A 46 -5.21 11.04 0.38
N ALA A 47 -5.90 11.33 1.49
CA ALA A 47 -7.09 10.58 1.89
C ALA A 47 -8.25 10.68 0.88
N GLY A 48 -8.36 11.80 0.15
CA GLY A 48 -9.39 12.00 -0.87
C GLY A 48 -9.15 11.20 -2.16
N ASP A 49 -7.89 10.87 -2.46
CA ASP A 49 -7.49 10.05 -3.61
C ASP A 49 -6.14 9.39 -3.34
N ASN A 50 -6.16 8.09 -3.03
CA ASN A 50 -4.96 7.28 -2.78
C ASN A 50 -4.08 7.07 -4.03
N ALA A 51 -4.38 7.74 -5.16
CA ALA A 51 -3.46 7.86 -6.28
C ALA A 51 -2.58 9.10 -6.21
N LYS A 52 -2.87 10.07 -5.34
CA LYS A 52 -2.14 11.32 -5.18
C LYS A 52 -1.38 11.35 -3.86
N ALA A 53 -0.30 12.12 -3.82
CA ALA A 53 0.44 12.38 -2.59
C ALA A 53 -0.15 13.59 -1.86
N SER A 54 -0.24 13.52 -0.54
CA SER A 54 -0.45 14.71 0.31
C SER A 54 0.88 15.31 0.81
N GLU A 55 1.91 14.47 0.88
CA GLU A 55 3.23 14.83 1.37
C GLU A 55 4.27 13.97 0.66
N ILE A 56 5.43 14.55 0.38
CA ILE A 56 6.60 13.88 -0.18
C ILE A 56 7.79 14.18 0.72
N GLY A 57 8.49 13.13 1.14
CA GLY A 57 9.78 13.19 1.78
C GLY A 57 10.89 12.98 0.76
N ILE A 58 11.95 13.78 0.86
CA ILE A 58 13.16 13.60 0.06
C ILE A 58 14.37 13.73 0.96
N SER A 59 15.26 12.74 0.94
CA SER A 59 16.58 12.84 1.55
C SER A 59 17.64 12.60 0.48
N MET A 60 18.60 13.51 0.38
CA MET A 60 19.71 13.43 -0.58
C MET A 60 21.01 13.19 0.18
N LEU A 61 21.78 12.25 -0.35
CA LEU A 61 23.05 11.88 0.24
C LEU A 61 24.01 11.33 -0.80
N LYS A 62 25.31 11.50 -0.52
CA LYS A 62 26.36 10.66 -1.09
C LYS A 62 26.53 9.47 -0.15
N VAL A 63 26.47 8.28 -0.72
CA VAL A 63 26.76 7.08 0.05
C VAL A 63 28.26 7.10 0.43
N PRO A 64 28.60 7.11 1.73
CA PRO A 64 29.99 7.14 2.18
C PRO A 64 30.69 5.84 1.82
N ASP A 65 32.02 5.89 1.70
CA ASP A 65 32.82 4.67 1.58
C ASP A 65 32.79 3.90 2.89
N CYS A 66 31.93 2.89 2.98
CA CYS A 66 31.71 2.11 4.19
C CYS A 66 32.87 1.16 4.53
N ARG A 67 33.96 1.12 3.76
CA ARG A 67 35.08 0.18 3.95
C ARG A 67 35.81 0.31 5.31
N ASN A 68 35.67 1.44 6.00
CA ASN A 68 36.38 1.73 7.25
C ASN A 68 35.47 2.17 8.41
N VAL A 69 34.14 1.95 8.32
CA VAL A 69 33.21 2.37 9.38
C VAL A 69 33.31 1.38 10.54
N THR A 70 33.97 1.78 11.63
CA THR A 70 34.15 0.96 12.84
C THR A 70 32.99 1.08 13.82
N ILE A 71 32.24 2.18 13.78
CA ILE A 71 31.09 2.45 14.64
C ILE A 71 29.95 2.95 13.77
N LEU A 72 28.82 2.26 13.82
CA LEU A 72 27.59 2.69 13.15
C LEU A 72 26.77 3.60 14.08
N PRO A 73 26.10 4.63 13.55
CA PRO A 73 25.16 5.44 14.30
C PRO A 73 24.08 4.60 14.96
N THR A 74 23.72 4.93 16.21
CA THR A 74 22.65 4.26 16.96
C THR A 74 21.34 5.04 16.93
N THR A 75 21.39 6.32 16.54
CA THR A 75 20.22 7.19 16.37
C THR A 75 20.09 7.75 14.95
N LEU A 76 18.86 8.10 14.54
CA LEU A 76 18.63 8.73 13.24
C LEU A 76 19.27 10.13 13.15
N ALA A 77 19.39 10.84 14.27
CA ALA A 77 20.01 12.17 14.29
C ALA A 77 21.52 12.10 14.00
N GLU A 78 22.21 11.15 14.63
CA GLU A 78 23.61 10.85 14.31
C GLU A 78 23.75 10.38 12.87
N SER A 79 22.89 9.46 12.42
CA SER A 79 22.90 8.99 11.03
C SER A 79 22.70 10.14 10.04
N ALA A 80 21.80 11.08 10.31
CA ALA A 80 21.58 12.22 9.43
C ALA A 80 22.81 13.16 9.39
N LEU A 81 23.46 13.37 10.52
CA LEU A 81 24.63 14.24 10.66
C LEU A 81 25.89 13.61 10.04
N ASP A 82 26.24 12.40 10.48
CA ASP A 82 27.47 11.69 10.10
C ASP A 82 27.54 11.41 8.60
N TYR A 83 26.37 11.23 7.98
CA TYR A 83 26.24 10.93 6.56
C TYR A 83 25.84 12.14 5.71
N GLY A 84 25.72 13.33 6.32
CA GLY A 84 25.40 14.56 5.59
C GLY A 84 24.09 14.49 4.82
N ILE A 85 23.05 13.89 5.42
CA ILE A 85 21.76 13.68 4.78
C ILE A 85 20.98 15.00 4.74
N GLU A 86 20.84 15.61 3.55
CA GLU A 86 20.00 16.79 3.36
C GLU A 86 18.56 16.35 3.12
N THR A 87 17.66 16.71 4.03
CA THR A 87 16.27 16.24 4.03
C THR A 87 15.28 17.39 3.79
N HIS A 88 14.22 17.10 3.06
CA HIS A 88 13.13 18.02 2.77
C HIS A 88 11.78 17.32 2.91
N ARG A 89 10.84 18.02 3.54
CA ARG A 89 9.43 17.67 3.59
C ARG A 89 8.65 18.61 2.68
N ILE A 90 7.99 18.06 1.67
CA ILE A 90 7.16 18.81 0.73
C ILE A 90 5.71 18.52 1.05
N GLN A 91 5.01 19.51 1.62
CA GLN A 91 3.57 19.49 1.82
C GLN A 91 2.85 20.05 0.60
N ILE A 92 1.85 19.32 0.10
CA ILE A 92 1.06 19.75 -1.06
C ILE A 92 -0.14 20.55 -0.56
N ILE A 93 -0.18 21.84 -0.90
CA ILE A 93 -1.12 22.83 -0.31
C ILE A 93 -2.58 22.39 -0.48
N GLU A 94 -2.93 21.84 -1.65
CA GLU A 94 -4.29 21.46 -2.00
C GLU A 94 -4.72 20.11 -1.41
N MET A 95 -3.81 19.41 -0.72
CA MET A 95 -3.99 18.02 -0.26
C MET A 95 -3.66 17.85 1.22
N GLU A 96 -4.08 18.81 2.04
CA GLU A 96 -3.78 18.84 3.47
C GLU A 96 -4.38 17.62 4.23
N ARG A 97 -3.64 17.12 5.21
CA ARG A 97 -4.00 15.97 6.06
C ARG A 97 -4.42 16.44 7.46
N ASP A 98 -5.30 15.68 8.12
CA ASP A 98 -5.62 15.89 9.55
C ASP A 98 -4.38 15.92 10.47
N LYS A 99 -4.50 16.67 11.57
CA LYS A 99 -3.45 17.15 12.48
C LYS A 99 -2.65 16.10 13.29
N LYS A 100 -2.93 14.79 13.19
CA LYS A 100 -2.20 13.75 13.97
C LYS A 100 -1.08 13.11 13.14
N ILE A 101 -0.12 13.94 12.72
CA ILE A 101 1.08 13.51 12.00
C ILE A 101 2.23 13.46 12.99
N GLU A 102 3.14 12.49 12.81
CA GLU A 102 4.42 12.47 13.48
C GLU A 102 5.16 13.82 13.30
N ALA A 103 5.81 14.30 14.36
CA ALA A 103 6.53 15.56 14.29
C ALA A 103 7.62 15.51 13.21
N HIS A 104 7.76 16.60 12.45
CA HIS A 104 8.86 16.74 11.50
C HIS A 104 10.18 16.91 12.25
N ARG A 105 11.06 15.91 12.15
CA ARG A 105 12.33 15.87 12.92
C ARG A 105 13.55 16.33 12.13
N PHE A 106 13.53 16.21 10.79
CA PHE A 106 14.73 16.34 9.97
C PHE A 106 14.53 17.28 8.78
N GLY A 107 15.44 18.24 8.62
CA GLY A 107 15.52 19.04 7.41
C GLY A 107 14.43 20.10 7.27
N GLN A 108 14.26 20.62 6.05
CA GLN A 108 13.42 21.79 5.79
C GLN A 108 12.00 21.41 5.35
N GLU A 109 11.02 22.22 5.75
CA GLU A 109 9.63 22.08 5.30
C GLU A 109 9.33 23.08 4.17
N HIS A 110 8.69 22.57 3.12
CA HIS A 110 8.25 23.33 1.96
C HIS A 110 6.75 23.13 1.77
N ARG A 111 6.04 24.21 1.42
CA ARG A 111 4.64 24.17 1.02
C ARG A 111 4.57 24.49 -0.47
N VAL A 112 4.12 23.54 -1.27
CA VAL A 112 4.20 23.61 -2.73
C VAL A 112 2.83 23.32 -3.33
N SER A 113 2.47 24.06 -4.39
CA SER A 113 1.25 23.75 -5.15
C SER A 113 1.43 22.44 -5.90
N CYS A 114 0.36 21.64 -5.99
CA CYS A 114 0.37 20.34 -6.66
C CYS A 114 0.92 20.37 -8.10
N ILE A 115 0.81 21.49 -8.82
CA ILE A 115 1.32 21.65 -10.18
C ILE A 115 2.84 21.86 -10.23
N ASP A 116 3.44 22.37 -9.16
CA ASP A 116 4.85 22.76 -9.09
C ASP A 116 5.73 21.70 -8.39
N VAL A 117 5.11 20.71 -7.75
CA VAL A 117 5.80 19.66 -6.96
C VAL A 117 6.96 19.05 -7.73
N GLU A 118 6.72 18.62 -8.97
CA GLU A 118 7.73 17.95 -9.77
C GLU A 118 8.94 18.86 -10.07
N GLN A 119 8.68 20.10 -10.47
CA GLN A 119 9.74 21.08 -10.74
C GLN A 119 10.50 21.43 -9.46
N HIS A 120 9.80 21.51 -8.33
CA HIS A 120 10.40 21.77 -7.03
C HIS A 120 11.32 20.63 -6.58
N VAL A 121 10.88 19.36 -6.74
CA VAL A 121 11.70 18.18 -6.47
C VAL A 121 12.99 18.19 -7.29
N MET A 122 12.88 18.43 -8.60
CA MET A 122 14.06 18.52 -9.47
C MET A 122 15.01 19.64 -9.01
N GLY A 123 14.47 20.81 -8.68
CA GLY A 123 15.27 21.95 -8.21
C GLY A 123 16.01 21.68 -6.90
N LEU A 124 15.41 20.95 -5.96
CA LEU A 124 16.09 20.53 -4.73
C LEU A 124 17.27 19.59 -5.02
N VAL A 125 17.06 18.60 -5.90
CA VAL A 125 18.11 17.65 -6.28
C VAL A 125 19.24 18.32 -7.06
N ASP A 126 18.92 19.20 -8.01
CA ASP A 126 19.91 19.97 -8.77
C ASP A 126 20.72 20.88 -7.83
N SER A 127 20.06 21.59 -6.91
CA SER A 127 20.74 22.42 -5.91
C SER A 127 21.69 21.60 -5.02
N TYR A 128 21.28 20.41 -4.58
CA TYR A 128 22.16 19.51 -3.82
C TYR A 128 23.38 19.07 -4.64
N ARG A 129 23.19 18.71 -5.91
CA ARG A 129 24.29 18.31 -6.81
C ARG A 129 25.30 19.43 -7.02
N GLU A 130 24.82 20.66 -7.22
CA GLU A 130 25.65 21.86 -7.36
C GLU A 130 26.46 22.13 -6.09
N LYS A 131 25.83 22.10 -4.90
CA LYS A 131 26.51 22.29 -3.60
C LYS A 131 27.64 21.28 -3.39
N MET A 132 27.45 20.04 -3.83
CA MET A 132 28.42 18.97 -3.66
C MET A 132 29.59 19.03 -4.65
N ALA A 133 29.66 20.08 -5.49
CA ALA A 133 30.63 20.25 -6.57
C ALA A 133 30.82 18.97 -7.41
N SER A 134 29.75 18.18 -7.50
CA SER A 134 29.82 16.81 -7.99
C SER A 134 29.34 16.83 -9.43
N ALA A 135 30.23 16.53 -10.37
CA ALA A 135 29.85 16.16 -11.74
C ALA A 135 29.19 14.76 -11.79
N SER A 136 28.54 14.34 -10.70
CA SER A 136 27.89 13.03 -10.59
C SER A 136 26.86 12.90 -11.70
N GLU A 137 27.15 12.07 -12.68
CA GLU A 137 26.26 11.85 -13.83
C GLU A 137 25.02 11.05 -13.41
N GLN A 138 25.10 10.32 -12.29
CA GLN A 138 24.03 9.43 -11.83
C GLN A 138 23.22 10.05 -10.69
N ILE A 139 21.89 9.96 -10.85
CA ILE A 139 20.90 10.30 -9.83
C ILE A 139 20.05 9.06 -9.62
N ILE A 140 20.16 8.46 -8.45
CA ILE A 140 19.55 7.17 -8.14
C ILE A 140 18.32 7.40 -7.28
N LEU A 141 17.16 6.95 -7.76
CA LEU A 141 15.94 6.92 -6.96
C LEU A 141 16.03 5.78 -5.93
N VAL A 142 15.94 6.11 -4.66
CA VAL A 142 15.98 5.14 -3.56
C VAL A 142 14.67 5.21 -2.79
N GLY A 143 14.21 4.09 -2.26
CA GLY A 143 13.13 4.10 -1.27
C GLY A 143 12.97 2.73 -0.62
N PHE A 144 11.96 2.60 0.24
CA PHE A 144 11.65 1.36 0.94
C PHE A 144 10.23 0.92 0.61
N ASP A 145 10.05 -0.19 -0.13
CA ASP A 145 8.75 -0.60 -0.70
C ASP A 145 8.20 0.47 -1.68
N LEU A 146 8.97 0.80 -2.72
CA LEU A 146 8.74 1.86 -3.73
C LEU A 146 7.43 1.73 -4.57
N GLN A 147 6.52 0.84 -4.20
CA GLN A 147 5.33 0.54 -4.98
C GLN A 147 4.41 1.77 -5.16
N PHE A 148 4.24 2.59 -4.11
CA PHE A 148 3.39 3.76 -4.20
C PHE A 148 4.08 4.90 -4.96
N GLU A 149 5.36 5.09 -4.70
CA GLU A 149 6.23 6.10 -5.30
C GLU A 149 6.32 5.86 -6.81
N PHE A 150 6.51 4.60 -7.24
CA PHE A 150 6.48 4.27 -8.65
C PHE A 150 5.15 4.59 -9.32
N LYS A 151 4.03 4.38 -8.62
CA LYS A 151 2.71 4.75 -9.16
C LYS A 151 2.62 6.27 -9.33
N LEU A 152 3.11 7.05 -8.36
CA LEU A 152 3.12 8.50 -8.43
C LEU A 152 3.98 9.02 -9.60
N ILE A 153 5.23 8.60 -9.69
CA ILE A 153 6.13 9.08 -10.74
C ILE A 153 5.70 8.60 -12.14
N SER A 154 5.12 7.41 -12.26
CA SER A 154 4.67 6.91 -13.58
C SER A 154 3.32 7.46 -14.05
N THR A 155 2.62 8.25 -13.22
CA THR A 155 1.29 8.75 -13.59
C THR A 155 1.07 10.24 -13.36
N ILE A 156 1.68 10.82 -12.33
CA ILE A 156 1.52 12.22 -11.95
C ILE A 156 2.82 12.99 -12.18
N TYR A 157 3.94 12.50 -11.64
CA TYR A 157 5.25 13.16 -11.71
C TYR A 157 6.13 12.51 -12.79
N THR A 158 5.66 12.58 -14.04
CA THR A 158 6.24 11.82 -15.16
C THR A 158 7.56 12.36 -15.71
N ARG A 159 7.93 13.61 -15.45
CA ARG A 159 9.27 14.13 -15.79
C ARG A 159 10.32 13.52 -14.87
N LEU A 160 9.98 13.18 -13.62
CA LEU A 160 10.91 12.50 -12.70
C LEU A 160 11.40 11.16 -13.24
N THR A 161 10.62 10.46 -14.08
CA THR A 161 11.07 9.18 -14.65
C THR A 161 12.23 9.32 -15.62
N ASN A 162 12.41 10.50 -16.22
CA ASN A 162 13.55 10.80 -17.10
C ASN A 162 14.69 11.49 -16.35
N TYR A 163 14.45 11.90 -15.11
CA TYR A 163 15.42 12.60 -14.29
C TYR A 163 16.34 11.62 -13.53
N PHE A 164 15.78 10.51 -13.04
CA PHE A 164 16.57 9.45 -12.42
C PHE A 164 17.22 8.54 -13.47
N THR A 165 18.48 8.16 -13.22
CA THR A 165 19.24 7.26 -14.11
C THR A 165 19.03 5.80 -13.78
N SER A 166 18.77 5.48 -12.50
CA SER A 166 18.53 4.14 -11.99
C SER A 166 17.74 4.20 -10.68
N TRP A 167 17.34 3.05 -10.15
CA TRP A 167 16.61 2.99 -8.89
C TRP A 167 16.97 1.78 -8.03
N LEU A 168 16.70 1.91 -6.73
CA LEU A 168 16.98 0.90 -5.71
C LEU A 168 15.84 0.83 -4.67
N ASP A 169 15.31 -0.38 -4.43
CA ASP A 169 14.39 -0.63 -3.31
C ASP A 169 15.14 -1.27 -2.14
N VAL A 170 15.30 -0.51 -1.05
CA VAL A 170 16.00 -0.92 0.17
C VAL A 170 15.32 -2.11 0.85
N GLN A 171 14.00 -2.28 0.67
CA GLN A 171 13.29 -3.46 1.18
C GLN A 171 13.77 -4.74 0.48
N GLU A 172 14.09 -4.67 -0.81
CA GLU A 172 14.57 -5.84 -1.57
C GLU A 172 16.01 -6.21 -1.17
N LEU A 173 16.87 -5.23 -0.87
CA LEU A 173 18.19 -5.51 -0.30
C LEU A 173 18.06 -6.13 1.10
N SER A 174 17.22 -5.55 1.95
CA SER A 174 16.94 -6.05 3.30
C SER A 174 16.40 -7.49 3.28
N ARG A 175 15.53 -7.81 2.31
CA ARG A 175 14.97 -9.16 2.09
C ARG A 175 16.07 -10.17 1.79
N ARG A 176 17.06 -9.79 0.98
CA ARG A 176 18.21 -10.66 0.66
C ARG A 176 19.13 -10.83 1.85
N ALA A 177 19.36 -9.76 2.61
CA ALA A 177 20.22 -9.78 3.79
C ALA A 177 19.64 -10.57 4.97
N SER A 178 18.31 -10.66 5.11
CA SER A 178 17.63 -11.24 6.30
C SER A 178 16.84 -12.52 6.08
N ARG A 179 16.69 -12.97 4.81
CA ARG A 179 15.78 -14.06 4.39
C ARG A 179 14.29 -13.88 4.77
N VAL A 180 13.90 -12.74 5.34
CA VAL A 180 12.50 -12.39 5.60
C VAL A 180 11.86 -11.94 4.30
N ASP A 181 10.81 -12.62 3.83
CA ASP A 181 10.20 -12.38 2.51
C ASP A 181 9.70 -10.93 2.28
N LYS A 182 9.16 -10.29 3.33
CA LYS A 182 8.74 -8.89 3.28
C LYS A 182 9.14 -8.16 4.56
N PRO A 183 10.38 -7.64 4.66
CA PRO A 183 10.83 -6.93 5.85
C PRO A 183 10.15 -5.57 5.94
N GLY A 184 9.72 -5.20 7.15
CA GLY A 184 9.16 -3.88 7.44
C GLY A 184 10.26 -2.88 7.80
N LEU A 185 10.07 -1.59 7.50
CA LEU A 185 11.09 -0.56 7.76
C LEU A 185 11.47 -0.49 9.25
N SER A 186 10.51 -0.45 10.16
CA SER A 186 10.76 -0.40 11.60
C SER A 186 11.49 -1.64 12.13
N GLU A 187 11.12 -2.84 11.70
CA GLU A 187 11.82 -4.07 12.13
C GLU A 187 13.23 -4.16 11.55
N THR A 188 13.43 -3.64 10.34
CA THR A 188 14.74 -3.57 9.70
C THR A 188 15.64 -2.58 10.44
N LEU A 189 15.14 -1.39 10.81
CA LEU A 189 15.83 -0.42 11.65
C LEU A 189 16.25 -1.01 13.00
N LYS A 190 15.35 -1.73 13.68
CA LYS A 190 15.69 -2.43 14.93
C LYS A 190 16.83 -3.42 14.74
N ALA A 191 16.80 -4.21 13.66
CA ALA A 191 17.87 -5.16 13.33
C ALA A 191 19.20 -4.45 13.00
N CYS A 192 19.13 -3.20 12.56
CA CYS A 192 20.28 -2.32 12.36
C CYS A 192 20.76 -1.62 13.64
N GLY A 193 20.09 -1.82 14.79
CA GLY A 193 20.48 -1.25 16.09
C GLY A 193 19.76 0.04 16.48
N PHE A 194 18.90 0.59 15.61
CA PHE A 194 18.16 1.82 15.90
C PHE A 194 16.99 1.58 16.85
N GLY A 195 16.61 2.64 17.58
CA GLY A 195 15.45 2.63 18.46
C GLY A 195 15.69 2.06 19.85
N LEU A 196 16.93 1.69 20.18
CA LEU A 196 17.35 1.33 21.55
C LEU A 196 17.47 2.56 22.44
N GLU A 197 18.04 3.65 21.90
CA GLU A 197 18.28 4.91 22.63
C GLU A 197 17.10 5.87 22.48
N ASP A 198 16.57 6.03 21.26
CA ASP A 198 15.41 6.88 20.98
C ASP A 198 14.31 6.08 20.27
N SER A 199 13.26 5.72 21.01
CA SER A 199 12.11 5.00 20.45
C SER A 199 11.38 5.75 19.32
N THR A 200 11.56 7.07 19.19
CA THR A 200 10.99 7.89 18.12
C THR A 200 11.71 7.71 16.78
N ASP A 201 12.87 7.06 16.77
CA ASP A 201 13.56 6.64 15.54
C ASP A 201 12.80 5.52 14.81
N LEU A 202 11.96 4.80 15.54
CA LEU A 202 11.04 3.82 14.99
C LEU A 202 9.69 4.47 14.68
N HIS A 203 8.89 3.85 13.81
CA HIS A 203 7.56 4.35 13.52
C HIS A 203 6.72 4.51 14.80
N SER A 204 6.05 5.65 14.92
CA SER A 204 5.06 5.87 15.96
C SER A 204 3.92 4.86 15.85
N LEU A 205 3.59 4.19 16.95
CA LEU A 205 2.49 3.23 17.00
C LEU A 205 1.10 3.87 16.82
N ASN A 206 1.00 5.19 17.01
CA ASN A 206 -0.27 5.92 17.14
C ASN A 206 -0.37 7.17 16.24
N GLY A 207 0.65 7.49 15.45
CA GLY A 207 0.69 8.66 14.56
C GLY A 207 0.61 8.27 13.07
N ARG A 208 0.15 9.19 12.23
CA ARG A 208 0.42 9.10 10.78
C ARG A 208 1.91 9.35 10.56
N HIS A 209 2.52 8.61 9.63
CA HIS A 209 3.95 8.74 9.37
C HIS A 209 4.28 10.08 8.74
N ASN A 210 5.54 10.49 8.89
CA ASN A 210 6.13 11.64 8.26
C ASN A 210 7.08 11.15 7.17
N ALA A 211 6.78 11.47 5.91
CA ALA A 211 7.49 10.94 4.75
C ALA A 211 8.97 11.34 4.76
N ALA A 212 9.29 12.57 5.18
CA ALA A 212 10.68 13.03 5.27
C ALA A 212 11.47 12.32 6.38
N THR A 213 10.80 11.89 7.45
CA THR A 213 11.45 11.06 8.48
C THR A 213 11.66 9.63 7.96
N ASP A 214 10.71 9.12 7.16
CA ASP A 214 10.80 7.80 6.54
C ASP A 214 11.92 7.72 5.48
N THR A 215 12.24 8.83 4.79
CA THR A 215 13.42 8.87 3.90
C THR A 215 14.74 8.79 4.68
N VAL A 216 14.85 9.44 5.83
CA VAL A 216 16.05 9.32 6.71
C VAL A 216 16.17 7.89 7.26
N ARG A 217 15.06 7.29 7.67
CA ARG A 217 14.98 5.88 8.10
C ARG A 217 15.46 4.92 7.00
N ALA A 218 14.97 5.09 5.77
CA ALA A 218 15.39 4.26 4.64
C ALA A 218 16.87 4.46 4.29
N ALA A 219 17.38 5.69 4.37
CA ALA A 219 18.81 5.99 4.20
C ALA A 219 19.67 5.30 5.27
N ALA A 220 19.26 5.37 6.53
CA ALA A 220 19.95 4.71 7.64
C ALA A 220 20.03 3.18 7.44
N VAL A 221 18.93 2.55 7.02
CA VAL A 221 18.94 1.11 6.66
C VAL A 221 19.91 0.83 5.51
N LEU A 222 19.90 1.63 4.44
CA LEU A 222 20.82 1.45 3.32
C LEU A 222 22.28 1.51 3.79
N HIS A 223 22.61 2.46 4.67
CA HIS A 223 23.96 2.61 5.22
C HIS A 223 24.38 1.40 6.05
N CYS A 224 23.49 0.93 6.93
CA CYS A 224 23.76 -0.29 7.69
C CYS A 224 23.95 -1.49 6.76
N LEU A 225 23.19 -1.63 5.69
CA LEU A 225 23.39 -2.71 4.73
C LEU A 225 24.75 -2.62 4.02
N LEU A 226 25.23 -1.41 3.72
CA LEU A 226 26.51 -1.20 3.04
C LEU A 226 27.73 -1.41 3.94
N ALA A 227 27.62 -1.08 5.22
CA ALA A 227 28.67 -1.25 6.22
C ALA A 227 28.74 -2.67 6.80
N ARG A 228 27.72 -3.49 6.56
CA ARG A 228 27.70 -4.88 7.02
C ARG A 228 28.64 -5.75 6.20
N ASP A 229 29.20 -6.75 6.88
CA ASP A 229 29.89 -7.87 6.25
C ASP A 229 28.87 -8.77 5.54
N ASP A 230 29.14 -9.12 4.28
CA ASP A 230 28.23 -9.86 3.40
C ASP A 230 27.94 -11.28 3.93
N TYR A 231 28.79 -11.80 4.83
CA TYR A 231 28.60 -13.12 5.47
C TYR A 231 27.66 -13.10 6.68
N GLN A 232 27.31 -11.93 7.22
CA GLN A 232 26.43 -11.83 8.38
C GLN A 232 24.98 -11.61 7.96
N GLU A 233 24.11 -12.55 8.29
CA GLU A 233 22.67 -12.43 8.07
C GLU A 233 22.06 -11.33 8.97
N LEU A 234 21.22 -10.48 8.40
CA LEU A 234 20.50 -9.43 9.12
C LEU A 234 19.35 -10.05 9.93
N GLN A 235 19.50 -10.05 11.24
CA GLN A 235 18.56 -10.67 12.16
C GLN A 235 17.32 -9.79 12.38
N ILE A 236 16.40 -9.80 11.41
CA ILE A 236 15.11 -9.13 11.56
C ILE A 236 14.20 -10.01 12.41
N ALA A 237 13.99 -9.61 13.67
CA ALA A 237 12.99 -10.23 14.51
C ALA A 237 11.61 -10.02 13.87
N THR A 238 11.06 -11.05 13.23
CA THR A 238 9.67 -11.05 12.80
C THR A 238 8.82 -11.03 14.06
N SER A 239 8.40 -9.82 14.47
CA SER A 239 7.59 -9.64 15.67
C SER A 239 6.38 -10.58 15.63
N ASP A 240 5.93 -11.08 16.77
CA ASP A 240 4.64 -11.79 16.89
C ASP A 240 3.48 -10.94 16.35
N ARG A 241 3.66 -9.62 16.28
CA ARG A 241 2.77 -8.69 15.60
C ARG A 241 2.80 -8.87 14.08
N ASN A 242 3.93 -9.07 13.42
CA ASN A 242 3.99 -9.41 12.00
C ASN A 242 3.58 -10.85 11.73
N THR A 243 3.92 -11.80 12.59
CA THR A 243 3.37 -13.18 12.51
C THR A 243 1.86 -13.17 12.73
N SER A 244 1.33 -12.27 13.59
CA SER A 244 -0.11 -12.09 13.82
C SER A 244 -0.80 -11.21 12.79
N ILE A 245 -0.13 -10.24 12.15
CA ILE A 245 -0.65 -9.45 11.02
C ILE A 245 -0.61 -10.29 9.76
N GLN A 246 0.42 -11.10 9.54
CA GLN A 246 0.48 -12.10 8.48
C GLN A 246 -0.51 -13.22 8.76
N SER A 247 -0.67 -13.69 10.00
CA SER A 247 -1.70 -14.68 10.31
C SER A 247 -3.12 -14.09 10.35
N ARG A 248 -3.31 -12.80 10.67
CA ARG A 248 -4.58 -12.06 10.47
C ARG A 248 -4.82 -11.75 9.01
N LYS A 249 -3.78 -11.50 8.21
CA LYS A 249 -3.85 -11.46 6.75
C LYS A 249 -4.10 -12.85 6.20
N ARG A 250 -3.68 -13.95 6.81
CA ARG A 250 -4.02 -15.32 6.38
C ARG A 250 -5.39 -15.79 6.91
N ARG A 251 -5.85 -15.26 8.05
CA ARG A 251 -7.21 -15.47 8.61
C ARG A 251 -8.24 -14.54 7.97
N GLY A 252 -7.80 -13.42 7.40
CA GLY A 252 -8.62 -12.42 6.69
C GLY A 252 -8.41 -12.41 5.17
N GLN A 253 -7.35 -13.05 4.65
CA GLN A 253 -7.27 -13.45 3.24
C GLN A 253 -7.99 -14.77 3.14
N PRO A 254 -9.06 -14.81 2.36
CA PRO A 254 -9.88 -15.98 2.31
C PRO A 254 -9.14 -17.08 1.54
N SER A 255 -9.23 -18.33 2.02
CA SER A 255 -8.56 -19.48 1.40
C SER A 255 -8.83 -19.50 -0.10
N ASN A 256 -7.86 -19.91 -0.92
CA ASN A 256 -8.00 -19.89 -2.39
C ASN A 256 -9.13 -20.80 -2.93
N ASN A 257 -9.84 -21.52 -2.06
CA ASN A 257 -10.98 -22.34 -2.41
C ASN A 257 -12.30 -21.63 -2.04
N PRO A 258 -13.08 -21.13 -3.01
CA PRO A 258 -14.36 -20.48 -2.76
C PRO A 258 -15.42 -21.42 -2.15
N GLU A 259 -15.31 -22.72 -2.37
CA GLU A 259 -16.30 -23.72 -1.92
C GLU A 259 -16.28 -23.97 -0.40
N ASP A 260 -15.20 -23.60 0.30
CA ASP A 260 -15.08 -23.77 1.76
C ASP A 260 -15.59 -22.53 2.55
N ARG A 261 -16.08 -21.49 1.88
CA ARG A 261 -16.30 -20.15 2.49
C ARG A 261 -17.73 -19.91 2.98
N LYS A 262 -18.14 -20.60 4.05
CA LYS A 262 -19.42 -20.31 4.71
C LYS A 262 -19.39 -19.15 5.72
N LEU A 263 -18.21 -18.74 6.24
CA LEU A 263 -18.12 -17.83 7.40
C LEU A 263 -17.26 -16.58 7.14
N TRP A 264 -17.78 -15.39 7.46
CA TRP A 264 -17.12 -14.09 7.23
C TRP A 264 -17.04 -13.24 8.51
N SER A 265 -15.86 -13.12 9.09
CA SER A 265 -15.65 -12.32 10.31
C SER A 265 -15.29 -10.86 9.99
N GLY A 266 -16.09 -9.92 10.46
CA GLY A 266 -15.87 -8.48 10.36
C GLY A 266 -16.34 -7.84 9.05
N ALA A 267 -17.03 -8.58 8.18
CA ALA A 267 -17.50 -8.11 6.90
C ALA A 267 -18.70 -8.93 6.40
N ARG A 268 -19.43 -8.37 5.43
CA ARG A 268 -20.44 -9.12 4.66
C ARG A 268 -19.76 -10.09 3.68
N PRO A 269 -20.40 -11.23 3.36
CA PRO A 269 -19.97 -12.08 2.26
C PRO A 269 -19.86 -11.30 0.93
N LYS A 270 -18.77 -11.54 0.20
CA LYS A 270 -18.46 -10.89 -1.09
C LYS A 270 -17.89 -11.90 -2.07
N PRO A 271 -18.05 -11.70 -3.40
CA PRO A 271 -18.72 -10.59 -4.10
C PRO A 271 -20.26 -10.72 -4.11
N LYS A 272 -20.99 -9.62 -4.37
CA LYS A 272 -22.47 -9.62 -4.30
C LYS A 272 -23.10 -10.54 -5.36
N GLU A 273 -22.42 -10.74 -6.48
CA GLU A 273 -22.83 -11.59 -7.58
C GLU A 273 -22.85 -13.08 -7.20
N LEU A 274 -22.01 -13.50 -6.25
CA LEU A 274 -22.00 -14.89 -5.73
C LEU A 274 -22.89 -15.07 -4.50
N TYR A 275 -23.23 -13.98 -3.82
CA TYR A 275 -24.09 -13.98 -2.65
C TYR A 275 -25.21 -12.94 -2.79
N PRO A 276 -26.04 -13.02 -3.84
CA PRO A 276 -27.00 -11.95 -4.15
C PRO A 276 -28.16 -11.93 -3.15
N TYR A 277 -28.65 -13.09 -2.74
CA TYR A 277 -29.82 -13.23 -1.88
C TYR A 277 -29.41 -13.10 -0.40
N THR A 278 -29.15 -11.87 0.03
CA THR A 278 -28.63 -11.58 1.37
C THR A 278 -29.68 -10.91 2.24
N ALA A 279 -29.87 -11.43 3.45
CA ALA A 279 -30.55 -10.75 4.54
C ALA A 279 -29.53 -10.13 5.49
N ARG A 280 -29.81 -8.93 5.97
CA ARG A 280 -29.13 -8.31 7.11
C ARG A 280 -29.94 -8.58 8.37
N VAL A 281 -29.28 -9.14 9.38
CA VAL A 281 -29.91 -9.55 10.65
C VAL A 281 -29.29 -8.84 11.85
N LYS A 282 -30.09 -8.53 12.86
CA LYS A 282 -29.63 -8.08 14.19
C LYS A 282 -30.67 -8.46 15.24
N ARG A 283 -30.26 -8.61 16.51
CA ARG A 283 -31.23 -8.79 17.61
C ARG A 283 -31.72 -7.43 18.11
N SER A 284 -32.93 -7.38 18.65
CA SER A 284 -33.52 -6.16 19.24
C SER A 284 -32.75 -5.68 20.48
N THR A 285 -32.07 -6.59 21.15
CA THR A 285 -31.12 -6.35 22.25
C THR A 285 -29.81 -5.67 21.81
N GLY A 286 -29.53 -5.58 20.50
CA GLY A 286 -28.37 -4.88 19.94
C GLY A 286 -27.07 -5.69 19.87
N ASP A 287 -27.06 -6.93 20.35
CA ASP A 287 -25.97 -7.88 20.14
C ASP A 287 -26.10 -8.61 18.78
N ILE A 288 -24.97 -9.11 18.28
CA ILE A 288 -24.93 -10.03 17.12
C ILE A 288 -24.18 -11.26 17.56
N LEU A 289 -24.66 -12.39 17.09
CA LEU A 289 -23.94 -13.63 17.05
C LEU A 289 -22.70 -13.53 16.15
N ASP A 290 -21.62 -14.24 16.52
CA ASP A 290 -20.50 -14.43 15.61
C ASP A 290 -20.94 -15.24 14.38
N PRO A 291 -20.17 -15.25 13.27
CA PRO A 291 -20.59 -15.94 12.05
C PRO A 291 -20.93 -17.42 12.24
N LYS A 292 -20.23 -18.15 13.14
CA LYS A 292 -20.54 -19.56 13.36
C LYS A 292 -21.90 -19.71 14.05
N SER A 293 -22.13 -18.91 15.08
CA SER A 293 -23.41 -18.87 15.80
C SER A 293 -24.58 -18.43 14.89
N LEU A 294 -24.35 -17.54 13.91
CA LEU A 294 -25.35 -17.21 12.88
C LEU A 294 -25.65 -18.39 11.95
N LEU A 295 -24.62 -19.13 11.53
CA LEU A 295 -24.79 -20.32 10.68
C LEU A 295 -25.63 -21.37 11.41
N ASP A 296 -25.33 -21.62 12.68
CA ASP A 296 -26.02 -22.60 13.52
C ASP A 296 -27.47 -22.18 13.80
N ALA A 297 -27.70 -20.89 14.12
CA ALA A 297 -29.03 -20.36 14.41
C ALA A 297 -29.97 -20.44 13.19
N PHE A 298 -29.44 -20.33 11.98
CA PHE A 298 -30.22 -20.32 10.74
C PHE A 298 -29.97 -21.54 9.86
N ALA A 299 -29.49 -22.65 10.44
CA ALA A 299 -29.15 -23.86 9.72
C ALA A 299 -30.34 -24.43 8.92
N GLU A 300 -31.58 -24.25 9.39
CA GLU A 300 -32.80 -24.70 8.71
C GLU A 300 -32.99 -24.07 7.32
N TYR A 301 -32.43 -22.88 7.08
CA TYR A 301 -32.51 -22.18 5.79
C TYR A 301 -31.35 -22.50 4.85
N ASN A 302 -30.44 -23.39 5.28
CA ASN A 302 -29.23 -23.80 4.56
C ASN A 302 -28.44 -22.61 4.00
N PRO A 303 -27.84 -21.75 4.85
CA PRO A 303 -27.13 -20.57 4.41
C PRO A 303 -25.93 -20.96 3.52
N VAL A 304 -25.77 -20.26 2.40
CA VAL A 304 -24.62 -20.39 1.50
C VAL A 304 -23.39 -19.70 2.09
N ALA A 305 -23.60 -18.57 2.78
CA ALA A 305 -22.58 -17.88 3.54
C ALA A 305 -23.22 -17.00 4.64
N VAL A 306 -22.45 -16.70 5.68
CA VAL A 306 -22.85 -15.77 6.74
C VAL A 306 -21.68 -14.86 7.10
N GLY A 307 -21.99 -13.66 7.60
CA GLY A 307 -20.96 -12.74 8.10
C GLY A 307 -21.43 -11.88 9.27
N ALA A 308 -20.50 -11.28 10.01
CA ALA A 308 -20.81 -10.41 11.15
C ALA A 308 -19.94 -9.15 11.16
N ALA A 309 -20.51 -7.99 11.48
CA ALA A 309 -19.79 -6.72 11.55
C ALA A 309 -18.83 -6.65 12.76
N LYS A 310 -17.72 -5.90 12.62
CA LYS A 310 -16.67 -5.78 13.65
C LYS A 310 -16.87 -4.63 14.66
N GLN A 311 -17.73 -3.65 14.39
CA GLN A 311 -17.78 -2.36 15.12
C GLN A 311 -19.03 -2.17 16.00
N SER A 312 -18.91 -1.29 17.00
CA SER A 312 -19.83 -1.05 18.12
C SER A 312 -21.05 -0.19 17.81
N THR A 313 -21.05 0.60 16.73
CA THR A 313 -22.10 1.62 16.50
C THR A 313 -23.27 1.12 15.66
N ASN A 314 -23.09 0.06 14.87
CA ASN A 314 -24.19 -0.62 14.19
C ASN A 314 -23.86 -2.10 13.99
N ARG A 315 -24.31 -2.88 14.95
CA ARG A 315 -24.04 -4.31 15.04
C ARG A 315 -25.07 -5.09 14.20
N TYR A 316 -24.67 -5.53 13.00
CA TYR A 316 -25.46 -6.44 12.15
C TYR A 316 -24.65 -7.65 11.66
N GLY A 317 -25.36 -8.75 11.44
CA GLY A 317 -24.93 -9.92 10.68
C GLY A 317 -25.54 -9.96 9.28
N TRP A 318 -25.01 -10.83 8.44
CA TRP A 318 -25.53 -11.12 7.11
C TRP A 318 -25.71 -12.61 6.94
N VAL A 319 -26.81 -13.01 6.30
CA VAL A 319 -27.12 -14.39 5.94
C VAL A 319 -27.42 -14.43 4.45
N CYS A 320 -26.61 -15.17 3.71
CA CYS A 320 -26.75 -15.33 2.27
C CYS A 320 -27.41 -16.67 1.98
N LEU A 321 -28.51 -16.63 1.24
CA LEU A 321 -29.39 -17.76 0.97
C LEU A 321 -29.26 -18.21 -0.48
N PRO A 322 -29.63 -19.45 -0.82
CA PRO A 322 -29.38 -19.99 -2.15
C PRO A 322 -30.36 -19.49 -3.22
N SER A 323 -31.49 -18.89 -2.82
CA SER A 323 -32.48 -18.37 -3.76
C SER A 323 -33.25 -17.17 -3.20
N LEU A 324 -33.86 -16.39 -4.09
CA LEU A 324 -34.75 -15.29 -3.72
C LEU A 324 -35.97 -15.79 -2.92
N ALA A 325 -36.55 -16.92 -3.34
CA ALA A 325 -37.70 -17.50 -2.64
C ALA A 325 -37.38 -17.86 -1.18
N LEU A 326 -36.17 -18.39 -0.92
CA LEU A 326 -35.72 -18.68 0.44
C LEU A 326 -35.42 -17.41 1.23
N LEU A 327 -34.91 -16.36 0.58
CA LEU A 327 -34.75 -15.06 1.21
C LEU A 327 -36.09 -14.47 1.65
N ASP A 328 -37.12 -14.52 0.79
CA ASP A 328 -38.45 -14.02 1.13
C ASP A 328 -39.06 -14.82 2.28
N GLN A 329 -38.95 -16.15 2.25
CA GLN A 329 -39.39 -17.01 3.34
C GLN A 329 -38.64 -16.73 4.65
N PHE A 330 -37.32 -16.54 4.57
CA PHE A 330 -36.48 -16.20 5.71
C PHE A 330 -36.93 -14.88 6.34
N LEU A 331 -37.12 -13.84 5.53
CA LEU A 331 -37.55 -12.53 6.03
C LEU A 331 -38.94 -12.59 6.68
N GLN A 332 -39.88 -13.34 6.10
CA GLN A 332 -41.22 -13.52 6.65
C GLN A 332 -41.21 -14.24 8.00
N ARG A 333 -40.34 -15.24 8.17
CA ARG A 333 -40.31 -16.08 9.37
C ARG A 333 -39.41 -15.55 10.48
N VAL A 334 -38.30 -14.90 10.11
CA VAL A 334 -37.26 -14.49 11.07
C VAL A 334 -37.49 -13.07 11.54
N ASN A 335 -38.02 -12.17 10.71
CA ASN A 335 -38.26 -10.80 11.16
C ASN A 335 -39.41 -10.75 12.20
N GLY A 336 -39.11 -10.31 13.41
CA GLY A 336 -40.03 -10.30 14.55
C GLY A 336 -40.08 -11.61 15.35
N ALA A 337 -39.31 -12.64 14.97
CA ALA A 337 -39.28 -13.89 15.70
C ALA A 337 -38.47 -13.78 17.00
N GLU A 338 -38.95 -14.40 18.08
CA GLU A 338 -38.25 -14.43 19.36
C GLU A 338 -36.99 -15.30 19.29
N HIS A 339 -35.90 -14.79 19.88
CA HIS A 339 -34.65 -15.53 20.02
C HIS A 339 -34.65 -16.34 21.34
N PRO A 340 -34.10 -17.58 21.39
CA PRO A 340 -34.09 -18.41 22.60
C PRO A 340 -33.43 -17.80 23.84
N GLN A 341 -32.57 -16.79 23.65
CA GLN A 341 -31.89 -16.05 24.72
C GLN A 341 -32.51 -14.66 24.96
N GLY A 342 -33.76 -14.44 24.54
CA GLY A 342 -34.53 -13.20 24.69
C GLY A 342 -34.38 -12.20 23.54
N GLY A 343 -35.34 -11.29 23.40
CA GLY A 343 -35.39 -10.32 22.30
C GLY A 343 -35.86 -10.92 20.97
N GLU A 344 -36.00 -10.06 19.96
CA GLU A 344 -36.54 -10.39 18.65
C GLU A 344 -35.47 -10.24 17.57
N TRP A 345 -35.55 -11.05 16.53
CA TRP A 345 -34.76 -10.88 15.33
C TRP A 345 -35.33 -9.76 14.46
N MET A 346 -34.48 -8.82 14.06
CA MET A 346 -34.77 -7.88 12.96
C MET A 346 -34.01 -8.35 11.72
N ALA A 347 -34.76 -8.79 10.71
CA ALA A 347 -34.21 -9.26 9.44
C ALA A 347 -34.73 -8.37 8.30
N VAL A 348 -33.81 -7.81 7.51
CA VAL A 348 -34.13 -6.92 6.39
C VAL A 348 -33.39 -7.39 5.15
N SER A 349 -34.06 -7.33 3.99
CA SER A 349 -33.42 -7.64 2.71
C SER A 349 -32.27 -6.67 2.41
N ASP A 350 -31.13 -7.22 2.01
CA ASP A 350 -30.00 -6.49 1.38
C ASP A 350 -29.82 -6.98 -0.08
N TYR A 351 -30.87 -7.59 -0.64
CA TYR A 351 -30.93 -8.00 -2.05
C TYR A 351 -31.08 -6.78 -2.96
N ASP A 352 -30.34 -6.81 -4.06
CA ASP A 352 -30.25 -5.74 -5.04
C ASP A 352 -30.64 -6.33 -6.41
N PRO A 353 -31.81 -5.98 -6.96
CA PRO A 353 -32.34 -6.62 -8.17
C PRO A 353 -31.53 -6.30 -9.42
N ASP A 354 -30.70 -5.26 -9.39
CA ASP A 354 -29.81 -4.90 -10.49
C ASP A 354 -28.57 -5.80 -10.58
N ILE A 355 -28.37 -6.67 -9.58
CA ILE A 355 -27.25 -7.60 -9.52
C ILE A 355 -27.65 -8.91 -10.16
N ILE A 356 -27.02 -9.22 -11.28
CA ILE A 356 -27.18 -10.51 -11.97
C ILE A 356 -26.36 -11.58 -11.22
N PRO A 357 -27.00 -12.60 -10.63
CA PRO A 357 -26.30 -13.71 -9.97
C PRO A 357 -25.30 -14.38 -10.92
N ALA A 358 -24.16 -14.79 -10.37
CA ALA A 358 -23.21 -15.68 -11.02
C ALA A 358 -23.35 -17.08 -10.41
N LYS A 359 -23.38 -18.11 -11.25
CA LYS A 359 -23.45 -19.51 -10.84
C LYS A 359 -22.22 -19.92 -10.04
N ASP A 360 -21.05 -19.44 -10.48
CA ASP A 360 -19.78 -19.73 -9.84
C ASP A 360 -18.74 -18.62 -10.08
N MET A 361 -17.58 -18.76 -9.44
CA MET A 361 -16.48 -17.81 -9.55
C MET A 361 -15.88 -17.75 -10.97
N ARG A 362 -16.01 -18.81 -11.76
CA ARG A 362 -15.49 -18.86 -13.12
C ARG A 362 -16.35 -18.00 -14.03
N GLU A 363 -17.67 -18.17 -13.98
CA GLU A 363 -18.62 -17.34 -14.72
C GLU A 363 -18.46 -15.86 -14.35
N LEU A 364 -18.31 -15.54 -13.06
CA LEU A 364 -18.08 -14.16 -12.63
C LEU A 364 -16.81 -13.57 -13.24
N LYS A 365 -15.71 -14.34 -13.27
CA LYS A 365 -14.46 -13.89 -13.91
C LYS A 365 -14.65 -13.67 -15.40
N GLU A 366 -15.31 -14.60 -16.10
CA GLU A 366 -15.60 -14.49 -17.54
C GLU A 366 -16.42 -13.23 -17.85
N ARG A 367 -17.46 -12.93 -17.06
CA ARG A 367 -18.26 -11.69 -17.19
C ARG A 367 -17.43 -10.43 -16.92
N LEU A 368 -16.59 -10.43 -15.88
CA LEU A 368 -15.71 -9.29 -15.57
C LEU A 368 -14.68 -9.04 -16.68
N HIS A 369 -14.15 -10.11 -17.30
CA HIS A 369 -13.28 -10.02 -18.47
C HIS A 369 -14.02 -9.44 -19.68
N ALA A 370 -15.20 -9.98 -20.02
CA ALA A 370 -16.01 -9.48 -21.13
C ALA A 370 -16.35 -7.99 -20.97
N LYS A 371 -16.75 -7.56 -19.76
CA LYS A 371 -17.03 -6.15 -19.45
C LYS A 371 -15.80 -5.26 -19.58
N ALA A 372 -14.62 -5.77 -19.22
CA ALA A 372 -13.36 -5.05 -19.38
C ALA A 372 -12.97 -4.89 -20.86
N ASP A 373 -13.21 -5.92 -21.67
CA ASP A 373 -12.95 -5.92 -23.11
C ASP A 373 -13.94 -5.03 -23.86
N GLU A 374 -15.23 -5.06 -23.51
CA GLU A 374 -16.23 -4.13 -24.04
C GLU A 374 -15.88 -2.68 -23.72
N LYS A 375 -15.48 -2.39 -22.47
CA LYS A 375 -15.03 -1.05 -22.07
C LYS A 375 -13.75 -0.62 -22.82
N ARG A 376 -12.88 -1.58 -23.17
CA ARG A 376 -11.69 -1.32 -23.99
C ARG A 376 -12.10 -0.97 -25.42
N GLU A 377 -13.06 -1.68 -26.00
CA GLU A 377 -13.56 -1.41 -27.35
C GLU A 377 -14.34 -0.09 -27.43
N GLN A 378 -15.20 0.20 -26.44
CA GLN A 378 -15.88 1.50 -26.35
C GLN A 378 -14.88 2.67 -26.28
N ARG A 379 -13.75 2.50 -25.57
CA ARG A 379 -12.68 3.50 -25.54
C ARG A 379 -11.98 3.64 -26.88
N ARG A 380 -11.78 2.54 -27.61
CA ARG A 380 -11.20 2.55 -28.96
C ARG A 380 -12.13 3.26 -29.94
N LEU A 381 -13.41 2.95 -29.92
CA LEU A 381 -14.43 3.60 -30.76
C LEU A 381 -14.55 5.09 -30.44
N LYS A 382 -14.50 5.48 -29.15
CA LYS A 382 -14.47 6.91 -28.76
C LYS A 382 -13.23 7.63 -29.27
N ARG A 383 -12.06 6.99 -29.30
CA ARG A 383 -10.83 7.58 -29.88
C ARG A 383 -10.96 7.76 -31.38
N LEU A 384 -11.42 6.73 -32.10
CA LEU A 384 -11.65 6.78 -33.54
C LEU A 384 -12.69 7.85 -33.92
N ALA A 385 -13.78 7.97 -33.15
CA ALA A 385 -14.78 9.03 -33.32
C ALA A 385 -14.22 10.43 -33.04
N HIS A 386 -13.28 10.57 -32.10
CA HIS A 386 -12.65 11.87 -31.83
C HIS A 386 -11.63 12.26 -32.91
N GLU A 387 -10.90 11.29 -33.45
CA GLU A 387 -9.95 11.45 -34.57
C GLU A 387 -10.65 11.75 -35.90
N THR A 388 -11.92 11.36 -36.07
CA THR A 388 -12.70 11.66 -37.29
C THR A 388 -13.46 12.98 -37.25
N VAL A 389 -13.60 13.61 -36.08
CA VAL A 389 -14.34 14.88 -35.89
C VAL A 389 -13.40 16.09 -35.77
N ALA A 390 -12.09 15.89 -35.59
CA ALA A 390 -11.13 16.99 -35.74
C ALA A 390 -11.07 17.39 -37.23
N PRO A 391 -11.54 18.60 -37.62
CA PRO A 391 -11.32 19.07 -38.97
C PRO A 391 -9.81 19.16 -39.18
N ARG A 392 -9.33 18.65 -40.32
CA ARG A 392 -8.04 19.09 -40.86
C ARG A 392 -8.17 20.57 -41.17
N GLU A 393 -7.89 21.42 -40.19
CA GLU A 393 -7.50 22.80 -40.45
C GLU A 393 -6.07 22.76 -41.03
N GLU A 394 -6.00 22.49 -42.33
CA GLU A 394 -4.87 22.87 -43.18
C GLU A 394 -5.35 24.00 -44.10
N ALA A 395 -4.84 25.22 -43.81
CA ALA A 395 -4.40 26.27 -44.75
C ALA A 395 -4.43 27.63 -44.07
#